data_AF-A0A9D7NHE3-F1
#
_entry.id   AF-A0A9D7NHE3-F1
#
_cell.length_a   1.000
_cell.length_b   1.000
_cell.length_c   1.000
_cell.angle_alpha   90.00
_cell.angle_beta   90.00
_cell.angle_gamma   90.00
#
_symmetry.space_group_name_H-M   'P 1'
#
loop_
_entity.id
_entity.type
_entity.pdbx_description
1 polymer ?
#
loop_
_entity_poly.entity_id
_entity_poly.type
_entity_poly.pdbx_seq_one_letter_code
_entity_poly.pdbx_strand_id
1 'polypeptide(L)'
;MRRLLLVLGFIAVFIGGFWIARSVFMPRERVVTQAEASVLLEKMKRVAKLVTVEGYFSELYNHKDYWRYDWWIFRKKALLRVKAKVSVGFDLEGLDIKADTATKTITIKNIPKEPEIISIDHNIDYYDISEGSFNTFTPEDYNKINKKARDLIEQKAKESDLIKQAREQGIEII
;
A
#
# COMPACT_ATOMS: atom_id res chain seq x y z
N MET A 1 -46.54 -26.11 48.13
CA MET A 1 -45.76 -26.42 46.91
C MET A 1 -45.96 -25.41 45.78
N ARG A 2 -47.19 -25.05 45.36
CA ARG A 2 -47.43 -24.07 44.27
C ARG A 2 -46.75 -22.70 44.44
N ARG A 3 -46.71 -22.15 45.66
CA ARG A 3 -46.05 -20.86 45.94
C ARG A 3 -44.52 -20.90 45.78
N LEU A 4 -43.90 -22.07 45.98
CA LEU A 4 -42.45 -22.25 45.86
C LEU A 4 -41.99 -22.26 44.39
N LEU A 5 -42.81 -22.87 43.52
CA LEU A 5 -42.57 -22.90 42.06
C LEU A 5 -42.68 -21.52 41.42
N LEU A 6 -43.59 -20.67 41.89
CA LEU A 6 -43.72 -19.29 41.42
C LEU A 6 -42.50 -18.43 41.78
N VAL A 7 -41.95 -18.62 42.97
CA VAL A 7 -40.73 -17.92 43.42
C VAL A 7 -39.51 -18.35 42.59
N LEU A 8 -39.37 -19.66 42.33
CA LEU A 8 -38.31 -20.20 41.45
C LEU A 8 -38.40 -19.67 40.02
N GLY A 9 -39.61 -19.57 39.46
CA GLY A 9 -39.82 -19.01 38.12
C GLY A 9 -39.42 -17.54 38.03
N PHE A 10 -39.76 -16.74 39.04
CA PHE A 10 -39.36 -15.34 39.12
C PHE A 10 -37.83 -15.17 39.19
N ILE A 11 -37.16 -16.01 39.98
CA ILE A 11 -35.69 -16.01 40.09
C ILE A 11 -35.05 -16.35 38.75
N ALA A 12 -35.57 -17.34 38.02
CA ALA A 12 -35.05 -17.72 36.71
C ALA A 12 -35.18 -16.59 35.67
N VAL A 13 -36.31 -15.87 35.67
CA VAL A 13 -36.52 -14.70 34.79
C VAL A 13 -35.59 -13.55 35.17
N PHE A 14 -35.37 -13.33 36.47
CA PHE A 14 -34.46 -12.29 36.93
C PHE A 14 -33.00 -12.57 36.56
N ILE A 15 -32.56 -13.83 36.71
CA ILE A 15 -31.22 -14.28 36.32
C ILE A 15 -31.05 -14.20 34.80
N GLY A 16 -32.03 -14.67 34.02
CA GLY A 16 -32.00 -14.60 32.56
C GLY A 16 -31.99 -13.16 32.05
N GLY A 17 -32.84 -12.30 32.61
CA GLY A 17 -32.88 -10.87 32.31
C GLY A 17 -31.57 -10.16 32.65
N PHE A 18 -30.97 -10.49 33.80
CA PHE A 18 -29.66 -9.96 34.20
C PHE A 18 -28.54 -10.40 33.25
N TRP A 19 -28.56 -11.66 32.78
CA TRP A 19 -27.57 -12.18 31.84
C TRP A 19 -27.67 -11.51 30.46
N ILE A 20 -28.88 -11.33 29.96
CA ILE A 20 -29.15 -10.62 28.70
C ILE A 20 -28.76 -9.15 28.83
N ALA A 21 -29.16 -8.49 29.92
CA ALA A 21 -28.79 -7.10 30.18
C ALA A 21 -27.27 -6.95 30.26
N ARG A 22 -26.56 -7.86 30.95
CA ARG A 22 -25.09 -7.84 31.01
C ARG A 22 -24.44 -8.03 29.63
N SER A 23 -24.99 -8.90 28.79
CA SER A 23 -24.44 -9.16 27.44
C SER A 23 -24.67 -7.99 26.48
N VAL A 24 -25.84 -7.32 26.57
CA VAL A 24 -26.20 -6.21 25.68
C VAL A 24 -25.64 -4.86 26.16
N PHE A 25 -25.61 -4.64 27.47
CA PHE A 25 -25.12 -3.38 28.07
C PHE A 25 -23.66 -3.42 28.49
N MET A 26 -22.93 -4.53 28.34
CA MET A 26 -21.48 -4.50 28.44
C MET A 26 -20.93 -3.60 27.33
N PRO A 27 -20.34 -2.44 27.66
CA PRO A 27 -19.69 -1.63 26.65
C PRO A 27 -18.58 -2.48 26.06
N ARG A 28 -18.63 -2.74 24.74
CA ARG A 28 -17.51 -3.32 24.01
C ARG A 28 -16.30 -2.48 24.37
N GLU A 29 -15.33 -3.08 25.06
CA GLU A 29 -14.07 -2.43 25.36
C GLU A 29 -13.57 -1.85 24.04
N ARG A 30 -13.41 -0.52 24.00
CA ARG A 30 -12.80 0.13 22.85
C ARG A 30 -11.43 -0.53 22.75
N VAL A 31 -11.21 -1.29 21.68
CA VAL A 31 -9.89 -1.85 21.39
C VAL A 31 -8.97 -0.64 21.26
N VAL A 32 -8.26 -0.31 22.33
CA VAL A 32 -7.25 0.72 22.33
C VAL A 32 -6.08 0.09 21.61
N THR A 33 -6.02 0.28 20.30
CA THR A 33 -4.87 -0.12 19.50
C THR A 33 -3.67 0.68 19.99
N GLN A 34 -2.86 0.09 20.86
CA GLN A 34 -1.57 0.65 21.27
C GLN A 34 -0.60 0.45 20.10
N ALA A 35 -0.46 1.48 19.28
CA ALA A 35 0.55 1.52 18.24
C ALA A 35 1.85 2.06 18.84
N GLU A 36 2.73 1.18 19.29
CA GLU A 36 4.09 1.54 19.65
C GLU A 36 4.96 1.52 18.40
N ALA A 37 5.33 2.69 17.89
CA ALA A 37 6.25 2.82 16.76
C ALA A 37 7.60 3.33 17.27
N SER A 38 8.62 2.48 17.22
CA SER A 38 10.02 2.89 17.41
C SER A 38 10.63 3.15 16.03
N VAL A 39 10.92 4.41 15.72
CA VAL A 39 11.53 4.79 14.44
C VAL A 39 13.05 4.81 14.60
N LEU A 40 13.74 3.90 13.91
CA LEU A 40 15.20 3.86 13.85
C LEU A 40 15.67 4.32 12.46
N LEU A 41 16.53 5.33 12.43
CA LEU A 41 17.20 5.75 11.19
C LEU A 41 18.34 4.78 10.88
N GLU A 42 18.15 3.89 9.91
CA GLU A 42 19.17 2.90 9.56
C GLU A 42 20.36 3.49 8.79
N LYS A 43 20.11 4.37 7.82
CA LYS A 43 21.14 4.91 6.92
C LYS A 43 20.74 6.23 6.31
N MET A 44 21.72 7.13 6.15
CA MET A 44 21.60 8.35 5.35
C MET A 44 22.53 8.28 4.14
N LYS A 45 22.05 8.76 2.99
CA LYS A 45 22.84 8.87 1.75
C LYS A 45 22.62 10.26 1.15
N ARG A 46 23.69 10.91 0.70
CA ARG A 46 23.62 12.12 -0.13
C ARG A 46 23.42 11.68 -1.58
N VAL A 47 22.35 12.14 -2.22
CA VAL A 47 22.02 11.82 -3.61
C VAL A 47 21.60 13.09 -4.34
N ALA A 48 21.87 13.15 -5.63
CA ALA A 48 21.36 14.19 -6.51
C ALA A 48 20.55 13.50 -7.60
N LYS A 49 19.28 13.88 -7.76
CA LYS A 49 18.38 13.30 -8.75
C LYS A 49 17.56 14.42 -9.36
N LEU A 50 17.36 14.35 -10.67
CA LEU A 50 16.53 15.29 -11.41
C LEU A 50 15.25 14.57 -11.84
N VAL A 51 14.11 14.94 -11.28
CA VAL A 51 12.81 14.46 -11.75
C VAL A 51 12.31 15.43 -12.81
N THR A 52 12.07 14.95 -14.02
CA THR A 52 11.61 15.78 -15.14
C THR A 52 10.12 15.65 -15.36
N VAL A 53 9.55 14.47 -15.11
CA VAL A 53 8.12 14.20 -15.29
C VAL A 53 7.58 13.33 -14.15
N GLU A 54 6.37 13.64 -13.70
CA GLU A 54 5.61 12.81 -12.77
C GLU A 54 4.35 12.27 -13.46
N GLY A 55 4.11 10.97 -13.33
CA GLY A 55 2.92 10.28 -13.83
C GLY A 55 2.04 9.85 -12.67
N TYR A 56 0.73 10.10 -12.77
CA TYR A 56 -0.26 9.71 -11.77
C TYR A 56 -1.13 8.59 -12.32
N PHE A 57 -1.08 7.43 -11.69
CA PHE A 57 -1.79 6.22 -12.09
C PHE A 57 -2.88 5.91 -11.08
N SER A 58 -4.04 5.48 -11.59
CA SER A 58 -5.14 4.95 -10.78
C SER A 58 -5.74 3.75 -11.50
N GLU A 59 -5.35 2.55 -11.08
CA GLU A 59 -5.82 1.31 -11.70
C GLU A 59 -6.68 0.48 -10.74
N LEU A 60 -7.71 -0.16 -11.28
CA LEU A 60 -8.44 -1.20 -10.57
C LEU A 60 -7.75 -2.53 -10.81
N TYR A 61 -7.27 -3.14 -9.74
CA TYR A 61 -6.64 -4.45 -9.74
C TYR A 61 -7.57 -5.46 -9.09
N ASN A 62 -7.82 -6.56 -9.79
CA ASN A 62 -8.66 -7.65 -9.29
C ASN A 62 -7.77 -8.86 -9.00
N HIS A 63 -7.53 -9.10 -7.73
CA HIS A 63 -6.78 -10.25 -7.26
C HIS A 63 -7.74 -11.42 -7.02
N LYS A 64 -7.46 -12.58 -7.63
CA LYS A 64 -8.22 -13.81 -7.41
C LYS A 64 -7.24 -14.95 -7.19
N ASP A 65 -7.49 -15.74 -6.16
CA ASP A 65 -6.71 -16.93 -5.85
C ASP A 65 -7.63 -18.10 -5.47
N TYR A 66 -7.23 -19.32 -5.82
CA TYR A 66 -8.01 -20.54 -5.64
C TYR A 66 -7.15 -21.64 -5.04
N TRP A 67 -7.68 -22.30 -3.99
CA TRP A 67 -7.01 -23.44 -3.38
C TRP A 67 -7.39 -24.74 -4.10
N ARG A 68 -6.55 -25.22 -5.04
CA ARG A 68 -6.52 -26.55 -5.69
C ARG A 68 -7.78 -27.01 -6.46
N TYR A 69 -8.98 -26.57 -6.07
CA TYR A 69 -10.28 -26.88 -6.66
C TYR A 69 -11.12 -25.60 -6.75
N ASP A 70 -11.83 -25.42 -7.86
CA ASP A 70 -12.56 -24.19 -8.16
C ASP A 70 -13.97 -24.13 -7.52
N TRP A 71 -14.08 -24.44 -6.23
CA TRP A 71 -15.33 -24.37 -5.46
C TRP A 71 -15.42 -23.10 -4.61
N TRP A 72 -16.64 -22.59 -4.42
CA TRP A 72 -16.91 -21.28 -3.80
C TRP A 72 -16.31 -21.10 -2.39
N ILE A 73 -16.22 -22.18 -1.60
CA ILE A 73 -15.62 -22.19 -0.25
C ILE A 73 -14.08 -22.08 -0.22
N PHE A 74 -13.41 -22.25 -1.37
CA PHE A 74 -11.95 -22.26 -1.50
C PHE A 74 -11.39 -21.08 -2.29
N ARG A 75 -12.26 -20.14 -2.71
CA ARG A 75 -11.88 -18.95 -3.47
C ARG A 75 -11.66 -17.78 -2.52
N LYS A 76 -10.59 -17.02 -2.72
CA LYS A 76 -10.43 -15.68 -2.16
C LYS A 76 -10.27 -14.66 -3.28
N LYS A 77 -10.92 -13.52 -3.13
CA LYS A 77 -10.94 -12.44 -4.13
C LYS A 77 -10.80 -11.11 -3.43
N ALA A 78 -10.03 -10.21 -4.01
CA ALA A 78 -9.92 -8.83 -3.57
C ALA A 78 -9.97 -7.90 -4.78
N LEU A 79 -10.93 -6.97 -4.77
CA LEU A 79 -10.96 -5.83 -5.67
C LEU A 79 -10.29 -4.66 -4.95
N LEU A 80 -9.22 -4.16 -5.54
CA LEU A 80 -8.46 -3.06 -4.99
C LEU A 80 -8.16 -1.99 -6.03
N ARG A 81 -8.02 -0.75 -5.57
CA ARG A 81 -7.60 0.38 -6.39
C ARG A 81 -6.18 0.73 -6.00
N VAL A 82 -5.29 0.68 -6.97
CA VAL A 82 -3.90 1.10 -6.84
C VAL A 82 -3.80 2.53 -7.32
N LYS A 83 -3.48 3.46 -6.42
CA LYS A 83 -3.11 4.83 -6.77
C LYS A 83 -1.60 4.96 -6.65
N ALA A 84 -0.94 5.43 -7.70
CA ALA A 84 0.50 5.58 -7.67
C ALA A 84 0.97 6.87 -8.33
N LYS A 85 2.04 7.44 -7.77
CA LYS A 85 2.84 8.49 -8.36
C LYS A 85 4.16 7.89 -8.81
N VAL A 86 4.46 8.00 -10.09
CA VAL A 86 5.71 7.54 -10.68
C VAL A 86 6.52 8.75 -11.10
N SER A 87 7.67 8.95 -10.48
CA SER A 87 8.60 10.03 -10.82
C SER A 87 9.68 9.49 -11.74
N VAL A 88 9.82 10.09 -12.92
CA VAL A 88 10.80 9.70 -13.95
C VAL A 88 11.77 10.84 -14.20
N GLY A 89 13.04 10.50 -14.37
CA GLY A 89 14.08 11.48 -14.61
C GLY A 89 15.48 10.86 -14.54
N PHE A 90 16.47 11.62 -14.11
CA PHE A 90 17.88 11.26 -14.23
C PHE A 90 18.53 11.13 -12.85
N ASP A 91 19.25 10.03 -12.62
CA ASP A 91 20.13 9.89 -11.47
C ASP A 91 21.45 10.62 -11.74
N LEU A 92 21.73 11.64 -10.92
CA LEU A 92 22.89 12.53 -11.05
C LEU A 92 23.98 12.18 -10.03
N GLU A 93 23.91 11.03 -9.36
CA GLU A 93 24.92 10.62 -8.37
C GLU A 93 26.34 10.54 -8.97
N GLY A 94 26.47 10.23 -10.26
CA GLY A 94 27.75 10.19 -10.98
C GLY A 94 28.18 11.48 -11.68
N LEU A 95 27.41 12.58 -11.53
CA LEU A 95 27.63 13.84 -12.23
C LEU A 95 28.88 14.56 -11.67
N ASP A 96 29.83 14.92 -12.55
CA ASP A 96 31.03 15.67 -12.19
C ASP A 96 30.94 17.09 -12.74
N ILE A 97 30.87 18.08 -11.84
CA ILE A 97 30.79 19.51 -12.19
C ILE A 97 32.08 20.18 -11.73
N LYS A 98 32.82 20.74 -12.68
CA LYS A 98 34.04 21.53 -12.40
C LYS A 98 33.85 22.96 -12.86
N ALA A 99 34.02 23.91 -11.94
CA ALA A 99 34.04 25.32 -12.26
C ALA A 99 35.48 25.83 -12.30
N ASP A 100 35.88 26.39 -13.43
CA ASP A 100 37.13 27.13 -13.58
C ASP A 100 36.82 28.62 -13.47
N THR A 101 37.24 29.23 -12.36
CA THR A 101 37.01 30.65 -12.06
C THR A 101 37.86 31.57 -12.93
N ALA A 102 39.03 31.12 -13.39
CA ALA A 102 39.94 31.94 -14.21
C ALA A 102 39.40 32.10 -15.63
N THR A 103 38.91 31.01 -16.23
CA THR A 103 38.27 31.02 -17.55
C THR A 103 36.76 31.27 -17.49
N LYS A 104 36.19 31.40 -16.28
CA LYS A 104 34.75 31.50 -16.02
C LYS A 104 33.93 30.40 -16.73
N THR A 105 34.50 29.19 -16.82
CA THR A 105 33.93 28.06 -17.55
C THR A 105 33.46 26.99 -16.58
N ILE A 106 32.26 26.45 -16.79
CA ILE A 106 31.77 25.27 -16.06
C ILE A 106 31.83 24.07 -17.01
N THR A 107 32.54 23.02 -16.61
CA THR A 107 32.60 21.75 -17.32
C THR A 107 31.78 20.72 -16.57
N ILE A 108 30.76 20.17 -17.24
CA ILE A 108 29.93 19.09 -16.71
C ILE A 108 30.30 17.79 -17.43
N LYS A 109 30.58 16.74 -16.67
CA LYS A 109 30.93 15.40 -17.18
C LYS A 109 30.00 14.36 -16.57
N ASN A 110 29.92 13.20 -17.23
CA ASN A 110 29.09 12.05 -16.82
C ASN A 110 27.60 12.38 -16.69
N ILE A 111 27.07 13.18 -17.61
CA ILE A 111 25.63 13.42 -17.69
C ILE A 111 24.95 12.10 -18.10
N PRO A 112 23.96 11.62 -17.33
CA PRO A 112 23.20 10.42 -17.70
C PRO A 112 22.43 10.65 -19.02
N LYS A 113 22.42 9.63 -19.88
CA LYS A 113 21.86 9.74 -21.24
C LYS A 113 20.38 9.40 -21.32
N GLU A 114 19.91 8.53 -20.44
CA GLU A 114 18.55 7.99 -20.47
C GLU A 114 17.88 8.25 -19.12
N PRO A 115 16.61 8.69 -19.11
CA PRO A 115 15.86 8.79 -17.89
C PRO A 115 15.42 7.41 -17.40
N GLU A 116 15.28 7.26 -16.10
CA GLU A 116 14.81 6.08 -15.41
C GLU A 116 13.73 6.42 -14.39
N ILE A 117 13.05 5.40 -13.89
CA ILE A 117 12.07 5.56 -12.82
C ILE A 117 12.82 5.81 -11.52
N ILE A 118 12.72 7.03 -11.00
CA ILE A 118 13.39 7.47 -9.78
C ILE A 118 12.65 6.97 -8.53
N SER A 119 11.31 7.01 -8.56
CA SER A 119 10.47 6.50 -7.49
C SER A 119 9.11 6.04 -7.99
N ILE A 120 8.54 5.09 -7.25
CA ILE A 120 7.15 4.64 -7.39
C ILE A 120 6.54 4.66 -6.00
N ASP A 121 5.76 5.71 -5.74
CA ASP A 121 5.01 5.86 -4.50
C ASP A 121 3.59 5.39 -4.76
N HIS A 122 3.13 4.35 -4.07
CA HIS A 122 1.80 3.79 -4.30
C HIS A 122 1.05 3.56 -2.99
N ASN A 123 -0.28 3.63 -3.09
CA ASN A 123 -1.22 3.29 -2.05
C ASN A 123 -2.29 2.34 -2.61
N ILE A 124 -2.78 1.45 -1.75
CA ILE A 124 -3.79 0.45 -2.10
C ILE A 124 -5.05 0.69 -1.27
N ASP A 125 -6.15 0.95 -1.96
CA ASP A 125 -7.49 1.04 -1.37
C ASP A 125 -8.23 -0.29 -1.63
N TYR A 126 -8.57 -1.05 -0.59
CA TYR A 126 -9.36 -2.28 -0.72
C TYR A 126 -10.85 -1.94 -0.79
N TYR A 127 -11.48 -2.22 -1.93
CA TYR A 127 -12.90 -1.92 -2.18
C TYR A 127 -13.81 -3.07 -1.80
N ASP A 128 -13.42 -4.28 -2.16
CA ASP A 128 -14.19 -5.50 -1.88
C ASP A 128 -13.22 -6.64 -1.57
N ILE A 129 -13.49 -7.38 -0.51
CA ILE A 129 -12.72 -8.53 -0.08
C ILE A 129 -13.71 -9.65 0.19
N SER A 130 -13.53 -10.76 -0.51
CA SER A 130 -14.33 -11.98 -0.37
C SER A 130 -13.41 -13.14 -0.05
N GLU A 131 -13.65 -13.78 1.09
CA GLU A 131 -12.87 -14.91 1.59
C GLU A 131 -13.74 -16.15 1.72
N GLY A 132 -13.18 -17.31 1.39
CA GLY A 132 -13.83 -18.60 1.59
C GLY A 132 -13.59 -19.10 3.01
N SER A 133 -14.50 -19.92 3.56
CA SER A 133 -14.35 -20.48 4.91
C SER A 133 -13.08 -21.32 5.12
N PHE A 134 -12.44 -21.79 4.04
CA PHE A 134 -11.20 -22.55 4.08
C PHE A 134 -10.00 -21.84 3.40
N ASN A 135 -10.17 -20.62 2.89
CA ASN A 135 -9.12 -19.86 2.23
C ASN A 135 -9.30 -18.36 2.50
N THR A 136 -8.58 -17.87 3.51
CA THR A 136 -8.53 -16.46 3.93
C THR A 136 -7.23 -15.81 3.46
N PHE A 137 -7.18 -14.48 3.47
CA PHE A 137 -5.98 -13.71 3.22
C PHE A 137 -5.04 -13.80 4.42
N THR A 138 -3.78 -14.15 4.13
CA THR A 138 -2.71 -14.11 5.13
C THR A 138 -1.87 -12.83 4.96
N PRO A 139 -1.07 -12.42 5.96
CA PRO A 139 -0.11 -11.32 5.82
C PRO A 139 0.80 -11.46 4.59
N GLU A 140 1.22 -12.69 4.25
CA GLU A 140 2.03 -12.97 3.07
C GLU A 140 1.27 -12.68 1.78
N ASP A 141 -0.04 -12.92 1.74
CA ASP A 141 -0.87 -12.59 0.57
C ASP A 141 -0.97 -11.07 0.38
N TYR A 142 -1.16 -10.31 1.47
CA TYR A 142 -1.15 -8.85 1.41
C TYR A 142 0.19 -8.32 0.91
N ASN A 143 1.31 -8.86 1.39
CA ASN A 143 2.64 -8.51 0.90
C ASN A 143 2.83 -8.85 -0.58
N LYS A 144 2.33 -10.00 -1.04
CA LYS A 144 2.33 -10.37 -2.47
C LYS A 144 1.47 -9.43 -3.31
N ILE A 145 0.29 -9.05 -2.83
CA ILE A 145 -0.60 -8.09 -3.51
C ILE A 145 0.09 -6.74 -3.64
N ASN A 146 0.70 -6.23 -2.57
CA ASN A 146 1.47 -4.97 -2.59
C ASN A 146 2.59 -5.02 -3.62
N LYS A 147 3.38 -6.11 -3.63
CA LYS A 147 4.46 -6.29 -4.61
C LYS A 147 3.93 -6.32 -6.03
N LYS A 148 2.89 -7.11 -6.31
CA LYS A 148 2.27 -7.20 -7.64
C LYS A 148 1.67 -5.88 -8.11
N ALA A 149 1.06 -5.11 -7.20
CA ALA A 149 0.52 -3.80 -7.50
C ALA A 149 1.64 -2.84 -7.94
N ARG A 150 2.76 -2.82 -7.21
CA ARG A 150 3.94 -2.04 -7.60
C ARG A 150 4.48 -2.48 -8.97
N ASP A 151 4.65 -3.78 -9.19
CA ASP A 151 5.17 -4.32 -10.45
C ASP A 151 4.27 -3.96 -11.63
N LEU A 152 2.95 -4.01 -11.44
CA LEU A 152 1.96 -3.59 -12.45
C LEU A 152 2.12 -2.11 -12.81
N ILE A 153 2.22 -1.23 -11.81
CA ILE A 153 2.43 0.21 -12.04
C ILE A 153 3.76 0.47 -12.75
N GLU A 154 4.83 -0.22 -12.37
CA GLU A 154 6.13 -0.10 -13.04
C GLU A 154 6.04 -0.50 -14.52
N GLN A 155 5.37 -1.62 -14.81
CA GLN A 155 5.15 -2.06 -16.18
C GLN A 155 4.33 -1.01 -16.96
N LYS A 156 3.25 -0.50 -16.38
CA LYS A 156 2.40 0.53 -17.00
C LYS A 156 3.16 1.83 -17.27
N ALA A 157 4.01 2.24 -16.35
CA ALA A 157 4.86 3.42 -16.53
C ALA A 157 5.85 3.23 -17.70
N LYS A 158 6.45 2.05 -17.83
CA LYS A 158 7.36 1.72 -18.94
C LYS A 158 6.66 1.61 -20.30
N GLU A 159 5.43 1.10 -20.31
CA GLU A 159 4.59 1.01 -21.52
C GLU A 159 4.01 2.36 -21.95
N SER A 160 3.90 3.31 -21.02
CA SER A 160 3.38 4.65 -21.30
C SER A 160 4.44 5.58 -21.93
N ASP A 161 3.99 6.74 -22.41
CA ASP A 161 4.88 7.79 -22.93
C ASP A 161 5.71 8.50 -21.84
N LEU A 162 5.60 8.11 -20.56
CA LEU A 162 6.21 8.81 -19.43
C LEU A 162 7.74 8.91 -19.56
N ILE A 163 8.41 7.83 -19.95
CA ILE A 163 9.88 7.82 -20.15
C ILE A 163 10.28 8.67 -21.35
N LYS A 164 9.46 8.64 -22.41
CA LYS A 164 9.70 9.44 -23.61
C LYS A 164 9.59 10.93 -23.30
N GLN A 165 8.53 11.35 -22.62
CA GLN A 165 8.33 12.74 -22.20
C GLN A 165 9.42 13.18 -21.21
N ALA A 166 9.83 12.31 -20.29
CA ALA A 166 10.92 12.61 -19.37
C ALA A 166 12.25 12.86 -20.09
N ARG A 167 12.50 12.16 -21.20
CA ARG A 167 13.69 12.36 -22.05
C ARG A 167 13.61 13.70 -22.79
N GLU A 168 12.46 14.00 -23.40
CA GLU A 168 12.23 15.24 -24.13
C GLU A 168 12.39 16.45 -23.20
N GLN A 169 11.73 16.43 -22.03
CA GLN A 169 11.83 17.49 -21.04
C GLN A 169 13.25 17.62 -20.45
N GLY A 170 13.98 16.50 -20.29
CA GLY A 170 15.35 16.51 -19.81
C GLY A 170 16.32 17.23 -20.74
N ILE A 171 16.16 17.04 -22.05
CA ILE A 171 16.98 17.72 -23.07
C ILE A 171 16.70 19.23 -23.09
N GLU A 172 15.49 19.68 -22.78
CA GLU A 172 15.18 21.11 -22.70
C GLU A 172 15.82 21.80 -21.48
N ILE A 173 16.01 21.07 -20.39
CA ILE A 173 16.51 21.61 -19.11
C ILE A 173 18.04 21.59 -19.03
N ILE A 174 18.70 20.65 -19.72
CA ILE A 174 20.16 20.43 -19.72
C ILE A 174 20.81 21.14 -20.92
#